data_AF-G7H167-F1
#
_entry.id   AF-G7H167-F1
#
_cell.length_a   1.000
_cell.length_b   1.000
_cell.length_c   1.000
_cell.angle_alpha   90.00
_cell.angle_beta   90.00
_cell.angle_gamma   90.00
#
_symmetry.space_group_name_H-M   'P 1'
#
loop_
_entity.id
_entity.type
_entity.pdbx_description
1 polymer ?
#
loop_
_entity_poly.entity_id
_entity_poly.type
_entity_poly.pdbx_seq_one_letter_code
_entity_poly.pdbx_strand_id
1 'polypeptide(L)'
;MTPTTPRVPEPPNPTTTTPRAPMPAEPLPVPAPPGEPVQRSAQFGILPSQVSAIEQGWRTESGNVSGLDFSSAGSLTGDGSATFAAIRSVPSPAKEATDSIGKRLSDMADKLKAFNSRAVETDDTAAAGFRDLTER
;
A
#
# COMPACT_ATOMS: atom_id res chain seq x y z
N MET A 1 5.63 53.31 -34.53
CA MET A 1 6.11 51.91 -34.44
C MET A 1 5.37 51.27 -33.29
N THR A 2 4.36 50.44 -33.59
CA THR A 2 3.56 49.70 -32.59
C THR A 2 4.27 48.38 -32.26
N PRO A 3 4.34 47.97 -30.98
CA PRO A 3 4.96 46.70 -30.60
C PRO A 3 4.01 45.54 -30.93
N THR A 4 4.50 44.55 -31.67
CA THR A 4 3.81 43.29 -31.96
C THR A 4 4.07 42.30 -30.83
N THR A 5 3.06 42.01 -30.01
CA THR A 5 3.10 40.95 -28.99
C THR A 5 3.08 39.57 -29.66
N PRO A 6 3.95 38.61 -29.28
CA PRO A 6 3.88 37.24 -29.78
C PRO A 6 2.63 36.50 -29.27
N ARG A 7 1.95 35.79 -30.17
CA ARG A 7 0.77 34.97 -29.87
C ARG A 7 1.21 33.68 -29.16
N VAL A 8 0.74 33.47 -27.92
CA VAL A 8 0.91 32.22 -27.17
C VAL A 8 0.05 31.11 -27.82
N PRO A 9 0.57 29.89 -28.07
CA PRO A 9 -0.24 28.77 -28.54
C PRO A 9 -1.25 28.33 -27.46
N GLU A 10 -2.49 28.13 -27.89
CA GLU A 10 -3.58 27.61 -27.07
C GLU A 10 -3.29 26.14 -26.66
N PRO A 11 -3.49 25.75 -25.38
CA PRO A 11 -3.33 24.36 -24.97
C PRO A 11 -4.38 23.48 -25.66
N PRO A 12 -4.06 22.24 -26.05
CA PRO A 12 -5.03 21.34 -26.65
C PRO A 12 -6.16 21.03 -25.64
N ASN A 13 -7.39 20.99 -26.14
CA ASN A 13 -8.56 20.60 -25.36
C ASN A 13 -8.37 19.23 -24.71
N PRO A 14 -8.88 19.02 -23.47
CA PRO A 14 -8.78 17.73 -22.80
C PRO A 14 -9.51 16.66 -23.62
N THR A 15 -8.82 15.56 -23.91
CA THR A 15 -9.40 14.41 -24.59
C THR A 15 -10.44 13.75 -23.69
N THR A 16 -11.70 13.80 -24.09
CA THR A 16 -12.79 13.06 -23.45
C THR A 16 -12.44 11.57 -23.44
N THR A 17 -12.15 11.02 -22.27
CA THR A 17 -12.02 9.58 -22.08
C THR A 17 -13.36 8.93 -22.38
N THR A 18 -13.38 8.03 -23.37
CA THR A 18 -14.57 7.22 -23.71
C THR A 18 -15.10 6.52 -22.45
N PRO A 19 -16.41 6.50 -22.18
CA PRO A 19 -16.96 5.74 -21.08
C PRO A 19 -16.53 4.27 -21.19
N ARG A 20 -15.99 3.73 -20.09
CA ARG A 20 -15.68 2.30 -19.98
C ARG A 20 -16.96 1.51 -20.27
N ALA A 21 -16.89 0.53 -21.17
CA ALA A 21 -18.00 -0.39 -21.41
C ALA A 21 -18.45 -1.01 -20.07
N PRO A 22 -19.77 -1.22 -19.85
CA PRO A 22 -20.25 -1.88 -18.65
C PRO A 22 -19.60 -3.26 -18.53
N MET A 23 -19.13 -3.60 -17.34
CA MET A 23 -18.62 -4.95 -17.08
C MET A 23 -19.70 -6.00 -17.40
N PRO A 24 -19.31 -7.19 -17.90
CA PRO A 24 -20.22 -8.32 -17.88
C PRO A 24 -20.75 -8.50 -16.45
N ALA A 25 -22.06 -8.69 -16.31
CA ALA A 25 -22.66 -9.02 -15.02
C ALA A 25 -21.90 -10.22 -14.42
N GLU A 26 -21.54 -10.13 -13.14
CA GLU A 26 -21.01 -11.28 -12.41
C GLU A 26 -22.01 -12.45 -12.53
N PRO A 27 -21.54 -13.68 -12.77
CA PRO A 27 -22.40 -14.85 -12.71
C PRO A 27 -23.09 -14.88 -11.35
N LEU A 28 -24.42 -14.96 -11.35
CA LEU A 28 -25.20 -15.08 -10.11
C LEU A 28 -24.70 -16.28 -9.29
N PRO A 29 -24.69 -16.19 -7.95
CA PRO A 29 -24.36 -17.32 -7.09
C PRO A 29 -25.25 -18.52 -7.43
N VAL A 30 -24.64 -19.66 -7.73
CA VAL A 30 -25.38 -20.92 -7.91
C VAL A 30 -25.94 -21.30 -6.53
N PRO A 31 -27.26 -21.55 -6.38
CA PRO A 31 -27.81 -22.06 -5.13
C PRO A 31 -27.16 -23.40 -4.79
N ALA A 32 -26.70 -23.54 -3.55
CA ALA A 32 -26.14 -24.81 -3.08
C ALA A 32 -27.20 -25.94 -3.20
N PRO A 33 -26.79 -27.19 -3.49
CA PRO A 33 -27.70 -28.33 -3.52
C PRO A 33 -28.45 -28.49 -2.18
N PRO A 34 -29.72 -28.95 -2.18
CA PRO A 34 -30.47 -29.15 -0.95
C PRO A 34 -29.77 -30.18 -0.05
N GLY A 35 -29.40 -29.76 1.17
CA GLY A 35 -28.86 -30.64 2.20
C GLY A 35 -27.41 -30.40 2.59
N GLU A 36 -26.67 -29.55 1.87
CA GLU A 36 -25.36 -29.11 2.35
C GLU A 36 -25.51 -27.92 3.30
N PRO A 37 -24.86 -27.93 4.48
CA PRO A 37 -24.82 -26.76 5.33
C PRO A 37 -24.16 -25.64 4.52
N VAL A 38 -24.91 -24.57 4.27
CA VAL A 38 -24.36 -23.30 3.76
C VAL A 38 -23.19 -22.96 4.68
N GLN A 39 -21.96 -23.08 4.18
CA GLN A 39 -20.80 -22.64 4.93
C GLN A 39 -20.99 -21.15 5.20
N ARG A 40 -21.40 -20.81 6.43
CA ARG A 40 -21.35 -19.44 6.91
C ARG A 40 -19.90 -19.09 7.15
N SER A 41 -19.17 -18.85 6.08
CA SER A 41 -17.98 -18.00 6.14
C SER A 41 -18.37 -16.62 5.63
N ALA A 42 -19.32 -15.98 6.33
CA ALA A 42 -19.36 -14.52 6.41
C ALA A 42 -18.25 -14.05 7.38
N GLN A 43 -17.06 -14.63 7.22
CA GLN A 43 -15.85 -14.13 7.81
C GLN A 43 -15.25 -13.32 6.67
N PHE A 44 -15.30 -11.99 6.77
CA PHE A 44 -14.43 -11.16 5.93
C PHE A 44 -13.06 -11.84 5.95
N GLY A 45 -12.54 -12.24 4.78
CA GLY A 45 -11.58 -13.34 4.60
C GLY A 45 -10.20 -13.16 5.24
N ILE A 46 -10.05 -12.27 6.22
CA ILE A 46 -8.85 -12.01 7.00
C ILE A 46 -9.26 -11.81 8.47
N LEU A 47 -8.70 -12.63 9.35
CA LEU A 47 -8.81 -12.51 10.80
C LEU A 47 -8.04 -11.28 11.34
N PRO A 48 -8.50 -10.64 12.43
CA PRO A 48 -7.74 -9.57 13.08
C PRO A 48 -6.30 -9.97 13.45
N SER A 49 -6.08 -11.23 13.80
CA SER A 49 -4.74 -11.78 14.08
C SER A 49 -3.85 -11.84 12.82
N GLN A 50 -4.43 -12.13 11.66
CA GLN A 50 -3.70 -12.11 10.38
C GLN A 50 -3.32 -10.68 9.99
N VAL A 51 -4.21 -9.71 10.22
CA VAL A 51 -3.90 -8.28 10.03
C VAL A 51 -2.73 -7.84 10.92
N SER A 52 -2.75 -8.22 12.21
CA SER A 52 -1.66 -7.95 13.14
C SER A 52 -0.33 -8.62 12.73
N ALA A 53 -0.38 -9.83 12.17
CA ALA A 53 0.83 -10.50 11.68
C ALA A 53 1.45 -9.76 10.47
N ILE A 54 0.62 -9.28 9.53
CA ILE A 54 1.08 -8.46 8.40
C ILE A 54 1.69 -7.14 8.89
N GLU A 55 1.05 -6.49 9.84
CA GLU A 55 1.54 -5.26 10.47
C GLU A 55 2.94 -5.45 11.09
N GLN A 56 3.13 -6.51 11.88
CA GLN A 56 4.43 -6.85 12.46
C GLN A 56 5.48 -7.19 11.39
N GLY A 57 5.08 -7.90 10.34
CA GLY A 57 5.94 -8.19 9.20
C GLY A 57 6.45 -6.92 8.53
N TRP A 58 5.56 -5.99 8.17
CA TRP A 58 5.94 -4.71 7.58
C TRP A 58 6.81 -3.86 8.50
N ARG A 59 6.54 -3.88 9.81
CA ARG A 59 7.34 -3.15 10.80
C ARG A 59 8.75 -3.72 10.93
N THR A 60 8.88 -5.05 10.90
CA THR A 60 10.18 -5.73 10.89
C THR A 60 10.94 -5.40 9.62
N GLU A 61 10.31 -5.52 8.45
CA GLU A 61 10.96 -5.22 7.17
C GLU A 61 11.30 -3.75 7.00
N SER A 62 10.52 -2.83 7.57
CA SER A 62 10.90 -1.42 7.67
C SER A 62 12.26 -1.25 8.34
N GLY A 63 12.47 -1.92 9.48
CA GLY A 63 13.74 -1.89 10.20
C GLY A 63 14.88 -2.52 9.40
N ASN A 64 14.63 -3.69 8.81
CA ASN A 64 15.63 -4.40 8.00
C ASN A 64 16.09 -3.57 6.80
N VAL A 65 15.14 -3.00 6.04
CA VAL A 65 15.44 -2.23 4.83
C VAL A 65 16.15 -0.92 5.17
N SER A 66 15.65 -0.16 6.14
CA SER A 66 16.28 1.12 6.55
C SER A 66 17.64 0.94 7.24
N GLY A 67 17.88 -0.26 7.79
CA GLY A 67 19.14 -0.65 8.42
C GLY A 67 20.22 -1.18 7.46
N LEU A 68 19.96 -1.25 6.15
CA LEU A 68 20.96 -1.68 5.18
C LEU A 68 22.17 -0.72 5.17
N ASP A 69 23.37 -1.29 5.30
CA ASP A 69 24.62 -0.54 5.31
C ASP A 69 25.27 -0.51 3.91
N PHE A 70 25.53 0.70 3.43
CA PHE A 70 26.20 0.96 2.15
C PHE A 70 27.60 1.58 2.32
N SER A 71 28.10 1.70 3.55
CA SER A 71 29.36 2.37 3.88
C SER A 71 30.57 1.75 3.16
N SER A 72 30.57 0.43 3.00
CA SER A 72 31.64 -0.33 2.34
C SER A 72 31.89 0.11 0.90
N ALA A 73 30.85 0.46 0.15
CA ALA A 73 30.98 0.93 -1.24
C ALA A 73 31.62 2.33 -1.34
N GLY A 74 31.44 3.18 -0.31
CA GLY A 74 32.09 4.50 -0.24
C GLY A 74 33.59 4.42 0.04
N SER A 75 34.05 3.37 0.70
CA SER A 75 35.45 3.16 1.08
C SER A 75 36.34 2.54 0.00
N LEU A 76 35.76 2.11 -1.14
CA LEU A 76 36.54 1.44 -2.18
C LEU A 76 37.52 2.41 -2.87
N THR A 77 38.78 2.00 -2.95
CA THR A 77 39.86 2.77 -3.59
C THR A 77 40.32 2.12 -4.89
N GLY A 78 40.70 2.96 -5.85
CA GLY A 78 41.26 2.54 -7.13
C GLY A 78 41.67 3.77 -7.93
N ASP A 79 42.97 3.93 -8.17
CA ASP A 79 43.52 5.14 -8.76
C ASP A 79 43.05 5.33 -10.20
N GLY A 80 42.52 6.52 -10.49
CA GLY A 80 42.08 6.92 -11.84
C GLY A 80 40.90 6.13 -12.43
N SER A 81 40.29 5.19 -11.68
CA SER A 81 39.25 4.32 -12.21
C SER A 81 37.86 4.97 -12.12
N ALA A 82 37.25 5.18 -13.30
CA ALA A 82 35.86 5.61 -13.41
C ALA A 82 34.88 4.60 -12.76
N THR A 83 35.21 3.30 -12.77
CA THR A 83 34.40 2.26 -12.13
C THR A 83 34.36 2.45 -10.61
N PHE A 84 35.50 2.67 -9.97
CA PHE A 84 35.54 2.93 -8.52
C PHE A 84 34.87 4.26 -8.16
N ALA A 85 34.98 5.29 -9.01
CA ALA A 85 34.24 6.53 -8.84
C ALA A 85 32.72 6.31 -8.91
N ALA A 86 32.23 5.49 -9.85
CA ALA A 86 30.83 5.14 -9.97
C ALA A 86 30.32 4.34 -8.77
N ILE A 87 31.10 3.40 -8.23
CA ILE A 87 30.66 2.65 -7.03
C ILE A 87 30.57 3.57 -5.81
N ARG A 88 31.51 4.52 -5.65
CA ARG A 88 31.48 5.48 -4.54
C ARG A 88 30.30 6.46 -4.60
N SER A 89 29.63 6.63 -5.73
CA SER A 89 28.44 7.50 -5.83
C SER A 89 27.13 6.78 -5.47
N VAL A 90 27.14 5.45 -5.32
CA VAL A 90 25.96 4.64 -5.00
C VAL A 90 25.44 4.79 -3.55
N PRO A 91 26.28 4.92 -2.50
CA PRO A 91 25.81 4.85 -1.12
C PRO A 91 24.71 5.86 -0.75
N SER A 92 24.83 7.13 -1.16
CA SER A 92 23.84 8.16 -0.85
C SER A 92 22.46 7.86 -1.46
N PRO A 93 22.32 7.68 -2.79
CA PRO A 93 21.02 7.36 -3.38
C PRO A 93 20.48 6.00 -2.91
N ALA A 94 21.34 5.02 -2.63
CA ALA A 94 20.90 3.74 -2.06
C ALA A 94 20.31 3.92 -0.64
N LYS A 95 20.94 4.76 0.20
CA LYS A 95 20.44 5.08 1.53
C LYS A 95 19.12 5.84 1.48
N GLU A 96 19.01 6.84 0.62
CA GLU A 96 17.76 7.60 0.43
C GLU A 96 16.60 6.70 -0.03
N ALA A 97 16.88 5.79 -0.97
CA ALA A 97 15.88 4.83 -1.46
C ALA A 97 15.42 3.87 -0.36
N THR A 98 16.36 3.28 0.37
CA THR A 98 16.04 2.33 1.46
C THR A 98 15.32 3.00 2.63
N ASP A 99 15.69 4.24 3.00
CA ASP A 99 14.96 5.02 4.00
C ASP A 99 13.52 5.34 3.57
N SER A 100 13.34 5.70 2.30
CA SER A 100 12.01 5.95 1.71
C SER A 100 11.14 4.70 1.73
N ILE A 101 11.70 3.54 1.38
CA ILE A 101 10.98 2.25 1.41
C ILE A 101 10.66 1.86 2.85
N GLY A 102 11.63 1.92 3.76
CA GLY A 102 11.42 1.63 5.17
C GLY A 102 10.32 2.49 5.76
N LYS A 103 10.37 3.81 5.53
CA LYS A 103 9.32 4.72 5.97
C LYS A 103 7.93 4.34 5.43
N ARG A 104 7.81 3.99 4.15
CA ARG A 104 6.51 3.55 3.58
C ARG A 104 6.01 2.27 4.25
N LEU A 105 6.88 1.30 4.51
CA LEU A 105 6.52 0.07 5.22
C LEU A 105 6.02 0.36 6.63
N SER A 106 6.72 1.22 7.39
CA SER A 106 6.28 1.67 8.71
C SER A 106 4.94 2.40 8.67
N ASP A 107 4.77 3.34 7.73
CA ASP A 107 3.53 4.11 7.59
C ASP A 107 2.33 3.19 7.24
N MET A 108 2.56 2.17 6.41
CA MET A 108 1.55 1.17 6.10
C MET A 108 1.22 0.27 7.30
N ALA A 109 2.23 -0.13 8.09
CA ALA A 109 2.03 -0.88 9.32
C ALA A 109 1.16 -0.09 10.32
N ASP A 110 1.41 1.20 10.50
CA ASP A 110 0.63 2.06 11.38
C ASP A 110 -0.82 2.22 10.92
N LYS A 111 -1.04 2.40 9.62
CA LYS A 111 -2.39 2.45 9.04
C LYS A 111 -3.13 1.13 9.25
N LEU A 112 -2.44 0.00 9.06
CA LEU A 112 -3.02 -1.32 9.22
C LEU A 112 -3.39 -1.62 10.68
N LYS A 113 -2.52 -1.23 11.63
CA LYS A 113 -2.80 -1.29 13.06
C LYS A 113 -4.05 -0.49 13.43
N ALA A 114 -4.14 0.76 12.96
CA ALA A 114 -5.28 1.63 13.24
C ALA A 114 -6.59 1.08 12.63
N PHE A 115 -6.52 0.55 11.41
CA PHE A 115 -7.65 -0.12 10.77
C PHE A 115 -8.13 -1.31 11.60
N ASN A 116 -7.22 -2.22 11.98
CA ASN A 116 -7.57 -3.42 12.74
C ASN A 116 -8.23 -3.09 14.08
N SER A 117 -7.68 -2.10 14.80
CA SER A 117 -8.23 -1.65 16.08
C SER A 117 -9.67 -1.14 15.94
N ARG A 118 -9.94 -0.33 14.92
CA ARG A 118 -11.29 0.22 14.68
C ARG A 118 -12.27 -0.85 14.24
N ALA A 119 -11.83 -1.82 13.44
CA ALA A 119 -12.66 -2.92 12.99
C ALA A 119 -13.13 -3.76 14.20
N VAL A 120 -12.22 -4.17 15.06
CA VAL A 120 -12.54 -4.93 16.29
C VAL A 120 -13.49 -4.15 17.20
N GLU A 121 -13.21 -2.87 17.46
CA GLU A 121 -14.07 -2.03 18.30
C GLU A 121 -15.50 -1.88 17.73
N THR A 122 -15.60 -1.72 16.41
CA THR A 122 -16.89 -1.59 15.72
C THR A 122 -17.69 -2.90 15.81
N ASP A 123 -17.01 -4.04 15.58
CA ASP A 123 -17.63 -5.37 15.65
C ASP A 123 -18.11 -5.69 17.07
N ASP A 124 -17.30 -5.40 18.09
CA ASP A 124 -17.65 -5.62 19.50
C ASP A 124 -18.86 -4.76 19.90
N THR A 125 -18.89 -3.50 19.46
CA THR A 125 -20.01 -2.57 19.71
C THR A 125 -21.30 -3.07 19.05
N ALA A 126 -21.23 -3.51 17.79
CA ALA A 126 -22.39 -4.06 17.09
C ALA A 126 -22.89 -5.35 17.77
N ALA A 127 -21.98 -6.25 18.14
CA ALA A 127 -22.32 -7.48 18.84
C ALA A 127 -22.98 -7.23 20.20
N ALA A 128 -22.55 -6.19 20.94
CA ALA A 128 -23.21 -5.76 22.17
C ALA A 128 -24.64 -5.28 21.90
N GLY A 129 -24.83 -4.42 20.89
CA GLY A 129 -26.16 -3.93 20.51
C GLY A 129 -27.14 -5.05 20.13
N PHE A 130 -26.68 -6.11 19.45
CA PHE A 130 -27.52 -7.27 19.13
C PHE A 130 -27.87 -8.11 20.36
N ARG A 131 -26.94 -8.28 21.31
CA ARG A 131 -27.21 -8.97 22.57
C ARG A 131 -28.28 -8.25 23.39
N ASP A 132 -28.18 -6.93 23.49
CA ASP A 132 -29.16 -6.09 24.20
C ASP A 132 -30.57 -6.16 23.60
N LEU A 133 -30.69 -6.40 22.29
CA LEU A 133 -31.99 -6.62 21.63
C LEU A 133 -32.57 -8.01 21.88
N THR A 134 -31.71 -9.01 22.09
CA THR A 134 -32.13 -10.41 22.30
C THR A 134 -32.56 -10.67 23.74
N GLU A 135 -32.04 -9.90 24.69
CA GLU A 135 -32.38 -9.98 26.12
C GLU A 135 -33.66 -9.22 26.51
N ARG A 136 -34.38 -8.65 25.54
CA ARG A 136 -35.69 -7.97 25.70
C ARG A 136 -36.84 -8.88 25.32
#